data_AF-A0A0W0XYQ8-F1
#
_entry.id   AF-A0A0W0XYQ8-F1
#
_cell.length_a   1.000
_cell.length_b   1.000
_cell.length_c   1.000
_cell.angle_alpha   90.00
_cell.angle_beta   90.00
_cell.angle_gamma   90.00
#
_symmetry.space_group_name_H-M   'P 1'
#
loop_
_entity.id
_entity.type
_entity.pdbx_description
1 polymer ?
#
loop_
_entity_poly.entity_id
_entity_poly.type
_entity_poly.pdbx_seq_one_letter_code
_entity_poly.pdbx_strand_id
1 'polypeptide(L)'
;MMDKKRYYRAAIRWLPQGRENPPLIQYLLLDADLDYLIFPKQIKVSNIQPTLVAILDEMQTLASAKHPLKVHFKSINVHYGGHRRDSARFHSLIRRLLKRRGLLTPDSRMAYLLKKDELKRFKQALYWLDIDTRTRGCAFIAHLWAIALKATRSRVELAIRQIWKARYGIQRMSKHDKERFAEFYAHLR
;
A
#
# COMPACT_ATOMS: atom_id res chain seq x y z
N MET A 1 10.07 -11.89 -24.92
CA MET A 1 9.14 -10.81 -24.50
C MET A 1 8.74 -11.12 -23.06
N MET A 2 9.36 -10.48 -22.06
CA MET A 2 9.09 -10.81 -20.65
C MET A 2 7.71 -10.29 -20.28
N ASP A 3 6.77 -11.21 -20.10
CA ASP A 3 5.49 -10.94 -19.47
C ASP A 3 5.76 -10.19 -18.16
N LYS A 4 5.23 -8.96 -18.03
CA LYS A 4 5.47 -8.16 -16.82
C LYS A 4 4.79 -8.90 -15.68
N LYS A 5 5.57 -9.67 -14.91
CA LYS A 5 5.11 -10.47 -13.78
C LYS A 5 4.04 -9.70 -13.02
N ARG A 6 2.83 -10.24 -13.02
CA ARG A 6 1.71 -9.71 -12.24
C ARG A 6 1.88 -10.19 -10.80
N TYR A 7 1.65 -9.30 -9.84
CA TYR A 7 1.93 -9.54 -8.43
C TYR A 7 0.71 -9.16 -7.61
N TYR A 8 0.45 -9.92 -6.55
CA TYR A 8 -0.46 -9.52 -5.50
C TYR A 8 0.29 -8.50 -4.63
N ARG A 9 -0.42 -7.46 -4.18
CA ARG A 9 0.21 -6.32 -3.49
C ARG A 9 -0.47 -6.10 -2.15
N ALA A 10 0.27 -6.36 -1.09
CA ALA A 10 -0.16 -6.04 0.26
C ALA A 10 0.48 -4.73 0.73
N ALA A 11 -0.28 -3.98 1.53
CA ALA A 11 0.23 -2.87 2.30
C ALA A 11 0.00 -3.11 3.79
N ILE A 12 1.01 -2.86 4.61
CA ILE A 12 0.91 -2.85 6.06
C ILE A 12 1.45 -1.51 6.59
N ARG A 13 0.66 -0.79 7.38
CA ARG A 13 1.05 0.49 7.97
C ARG A 13 0.93 0.43 9.48
N TRP A 14 2.04 0.69 10.15
CA TRP A 14 2.07 0.96 11.58
C TRP A 14 1.65 2.39 11.86
N LEU A 15 0.65 2.57 12.73
CA LEU A 15 0.15 3.87 13.15
C LEU A 15 0.19 3.96 14.68
N PRO A 16 1.26 4.53 15.27
CA PRO A 16 1.26 4.82 16.70
C PRO A 16 0.17 5.85 17.02
N GLN A 17 -0.50 5.66 18.14
CA GLN A 17 -1.53 6.57 18.64
C GLN A 17 -0.98 7.40 19.82
N GLY A 18 -1.82 8.21 20.47
CA GLY A 18 -1.46 8.90 21.71
C GLY A 18 -1.16 7.94 22.88
N ARG A 19 -0.78 8.47 24.05
CA ARG A 19 -0.46 7.66 25.24
C ARG A 19 -1.62 6.74 25.66
N GLU A 20 -2.85 7.23 25.55
CA GLU A 20 -4.06 6.56 26.03
C GLU A 20 -4.62 5.52 25.05
N ASN A 21 -4.10 5.48 23.83
CA ASN A 21 -4.64 4.64 22.77
C ASN A 21 -3.62 3.59 22.32
N PRO A 22 -4.03 2.32 22.14
CA PRO A 22 -3.15 1.31 21.58
C PRO A 22 -2.78 1.68 20.14
N PRO A 23 -1.58 1.33 19.67
CA PRO A 23 -1.21 1.52 18.28
C PRO A 23 -2.12 0.71 17.36
N LEU A 24 -2.24 1.16 16.10
CA LEU A 24 -3.02 0.48 15.08
C LEU A 24 -2.10 -0.13 14.02
N ILE A 25 -2.51 -1.28 13.47
CA ILE A 25 -2.04 -1.74 12.17
C ILE A 25 -3.18 -1.53 11.17
N GLN A 26 -2.86 -0.84 10.08
CA GLN A 26 -3.73 -0.68 8.93
C GLN A 26 -3.20 -1.55 7.80
N TYR A 27 -4.06 -2.27 7.08
CA TYR A 27 -3.61 -3.15 6.01
C TYR A 27 -4.67 -3.37 4.93
N LEU A 28 -4.21 -3.77 3.75
CA LEU A 28 -5.04 -4.25 2.63
C LEU A 28 -4.27 -5.29 1.83
N LEU A 29 -4.98 -6.01 0.98
CA LEU A 29 -4.42 -6.89 -0.04
C LEU A 29 -5.13 -6.63 -1.36
N LEU A 30 -4.34 -6.35 -2.39
CA LEU A 30 -4.77 -6.28 -3.77
C LEU A 30 -4.32 -7.53 -4.53
N ASP A 31 -5.15 -7.99 -5.45
CA ASP A 31 -4.76 -9.00 -6.42
C ASP A 31 -3.84 -8.44 -7.53
N ALA A 32 -3.68 -9.22 -8.59
CA ALA A 32 -2.90 -8.87 -9.76
C ALA A 32 -3.53 -7.78 -10.66
N ASP A 33 -4.84 -7.55 -10.56
CA ASP A 33 -5.63 -6.53 -11.27
C ASP A 33 -5.94 -5.30 -10.41
N LEU A 34 -5.35 -5.25 -9.22
CA LEU A 34 -5.56 -4.17 -8.24
C LEU A 34 -6.98 -4.16 -7.65
N ASP A 35 -7.66 -5.30 -7.64
CA ASP A 35 -8.91 -5.48 -6.92
C ASP A 35 -8.68 -5.95 -5.48
N TYR A 36 -9.59 -5.59 -4.59
CA TYR A 36 -9.46 -5.91 -3.18
C TYR A 36 -9.73 -7.40 -2.93
N LEU A 37 -8.73 -8.10 -2.40
CA LEU A 37 -8.93 -9.39 -1.73
C LEU A 37 -9.13 -9.21 -0.23
N ILE A 38 -8.47 -8.19 0.33
CA ILE A 38 -8.75 -7.69 1.68
C ILE A 38 -9.01 -6.20 1.54
N PHE A 39 -10.28 -5.81 1.73
CA PHE A 39 -10.67 -4.40 1.82
C PHE A 39 -9.88 -3.72 2.96
N PRO A 40 -9.52 -2.43 2.85
CA PRO A 40 -8.76 -1.72 3.88
C PRO A 40 -9.33 -1.91 5.30
N LYS A 41 -8.51 -2.48 6.18
CA LYS A 41 -8.84 -2.74 7.59
C LYS A 41 -7.90 -1.97 8.51
N GLN A 42 -8.38 -1.68 9.72
CA GLN A 42 -7.55 -1.19 10.82
C GLN A 42 -7.84 -2.01 12.08
N ILE A 43 -6.79 -2.38 12.79
CA ILE A 43 -6.90 -3.19 14.00
C ILE A 43 -6.08 -2.60 15.14
N LYS A 44 -6.65 -2.59 16.35
CA LYS A 44 -5.94 -2.22 17.58
C LYS A 44 -4.95 -3.32 17.94
N VAL A 45 -3.74 -2.93 18.34
CA VAL A 45 -2.65 -3.87 18.59
C VAL A 45 -2.35 -3.93 20.08
N SER A 46 -2.70 -5.05 20.70
CA SER A 46 -2.25 -5.43 22.05
C SER A 46 -0.91 -6.18 22.00
N ASN A 47 -0.71 -7.06 21.01
CA ASN A 47 0.54 -7.79 20.82
C ASN A 47 0.98 -7.80 19.35
N ILE A 48 2.10 -7.14 19.06
CA ILE A 48 2.59 -6.92 17.68
C ILE A 48 2.82 -8.22 16.91
N GLN A 49 3.40 -9.25 17.55
CA GLN A 49 3.82 -10.45 16.83
C GLN A 49 2.65 -11.34 16.39
N PRO A 50 1.73 -11.77 17.28
CA PRO A 50 0.54 -12.53 16.88
C PRO A 50 -0.30 -11.77 15.86
N THR A 51 -0.46 -10.46 16.04
CA THR A 51 -1.20 -9.63 15.08
C THR A 51 -0.56 -9.62 13.69
N LEU A 52 0.77 -9.45 13.59
CA LEU A 52 1.46 -9.51 12.31
C LEU A 52 1.40 -10.89 11.67
N VAL A 53 1.54 -11.96 12.46
CA VAL A 53 1.43 -13.35 11.98
C VAL A 53 0.05 -13.58 11.38
N ALA A 54 -1.02 -13.23 12.10
CA ALA A 54 -2.39 -13.37 11.63
C ALA A 54 -2.66 -12.60 10.32
N ILE A 55 -2.19 -11.35 10.20
CA ILE A 55 -2.31 -10.57 8.96
C ILE A 55 -1.59 -11.27 7.81
N LEU A 56 -0.36 -11.74 8.03
CA LEU A 56 0.44 -12.37 6.98
C LEU A 56 -0.14 -13.73 6.57
N ASP A 57 -0.71 -14.49 7.51
CA ASP A 57 -1.42 -15.74 7.24
C ASP A 57 -2.69 -15.49 6.42
N GLU A 58 -3.50 -14.47 6.77
CA GLU A 58 -4.68 -14.05 5.99
C GLU A 58 -4.27 -13.69 4.55
N MET A 59 -3.21 -12.88 4.39
CA MET A 59 -2.73 -12.48 3.08
C MET A 59 -2.21 -13.64 2.23
N GLN A 60 -1.46 -14.56 2.83
CA GLN A 60 -0.91 -15.72 2.12
C GLN A 60 -2.00 -16.70 1.71
N THR A 61 -3.02 -16.90 2.55
CA THR A 61 -4.16 -17.78 2.26
C THR A 61 -4.96 -17.29 1.05
N LEU A 62 -5.13 -15.97 0.92
CA LEU A 62 -5.86 -15.36 -0.20
C LEU A 62 -5.01 -15.19 -1.46
N ALA A 63 -3.68 -15.27 -1.38
CA ALA A 63 -2.81 -15.10 -2.51
C ALA A 63 -2.74 -16.38 -3.37
N SER A 64 -3.04 -16.26 -4.66
CA SER A 64 -2.89 -17.39 -5.59
C SER A 64 -1.42 -17.78 -5.77
N ALA A 65 -1.14 -19.08 -5.82
CA ALA A 65 0.19 -19.60 -6.17
C ALA A 65 0.69 -19.15 -7.56
N LYS A 66 -0.21 -18.72 -8.47
CA LYS A 66 0.14 -18.25 -9.82
C LYS A 66 0.85 -16.90 -9.83
N HIS A 67 0.64 -16.07 -8.80
CA HIS A 67 1.17 -14.72 -8.76
C HIS A 67 1.89 -14.45 -7.43
N PRO A 68 3.15 -13.98 -7.44
CA PRO A 68 3.86 -13.76 -6.19
C PRO A 68 3.21 -12.65 -5.36
N LEU A 69 3.09 -12.89 -4.05
CA LEU A 69 2.70 -11.88 -3.08
C LEU A 69 3.88 -10.96 -2.76
N LYS A 70 3.69 -9.66 -2.94
CA LYS A 70 4.61 -8.61 -2.47
C LYS A 70 4.00 -7.85 -1.32
N VAL A 71 4.68 -7.85 -0.18
CA VAL A 71 4.26 -7.09 0.99
C VAL A 71 5.10 -5.83 1.12
N HIS A 72 4.45 -4.69 0.97
CA HIS A 72 5.05 -3.41 1.27
C HIS A 72 4.58 -2.90 2.63
N PHE A 73 5.46 -2.22 3.35
CA PHE A 73 5.11 -1.71 4.66
C PHE A 73 5.67 -0.33 4.96
N LYS A 74 4.89 0.45 5.71
CA LYS A 74 5.35 1.69 6.33
C LYS A 74 5.47 1.49 7.83
N SER A 75 6.69 1.69 8.31
CA SER A 75 6.98 1.79 9.74
C SER A 75 7.78 3.04 10.04
N ILE A 76 7.92 3.30 11.33
CA ILE A 76 8.77 4.32 11.92
C ILE A 76 10.01 3.58 12.46
N ASN A 77 11.23 3.98 12.08
CA ASN A 77 12.47 3.36 12.59
C ASN A 77 13.19 4.28 13.60
N VAL A 78 14.16 3.69 14.29
CA VAL A 78 14.93 4.27 15.41
C VAL A 78 15.69 5.55 15.04
N HIS A 79 16.03 5.76 13.76
CA HIS A 79 16.80 6.92 13.28
C HIS A 79 15.97 8.20 13.09
N TYR A 80 14.66 8.18 13.33
CA TYR A 80 13.87 9.39 13.46
C TYR A 80 13.78 9.70 14.96
N GLY A 81 14.31 10.85 15.37
CA GLY A 81 14.47 11.21 16.79
C GLY A 81 13.18 11.06 17.61
N GLY A 82 13.29 10.48 18.81
CA GLY A 82 12.24 10.46 19.83
C GLY A 82 11.16 9.37 19.72
N HIS A 83 11.39 8.25 19.03
CA HIS A 83 10.34 7.25 18.81
C HIS A 83 10.14 6.20 19.92
N ARG A 84 8.85 5.87 20.14
CA ARG A 84 8.32 4.84 21.03
C ARG A 84 8.96 3.46 20.75
N ARG A 85 9.25 2.70 21.82
CA ARG A 85 9.83 1.33 21.78
C ARG A 85 9.02 0.36 20.89
N ASP A 86 7.70 0.53 20.86
CA ASP A 86 6.79 -0.30 20.04
C ASP A 86 7.04 -0.20 18.53
N SER A 87 7.45 0.96 18.04
CA SER A 87 7.64 1.23 16.62
C SER A 87 8.92 0.59 16.10
N ALA A 88 9.98 0.64 16.92
CA ALA A 88 11.21 -0.10 16.68
C ALA A 88 10.95 -1.62 16.71
N ARG A 89 10.18 -2.10 17.70
CA ARG A 89 9.78 -3.50 17.79
C ARG A 89 8.98 -3.95 16.56
N PHE A 90 7.98 -3.18 16.13
CA PHE A 90 7.23 -3.44 14.91
C PHE A 90 8.15 -3.55 13.69
N HIS A 91 9.04 -2.57 13.49
CA HIS A 91 9.94 -2.53 12.34
C HIS A 91 10.83 -3.78 12.26
N SER A 92 11.44 -4.17 13.38
CA SER A 92 12.30 -5.34 13.45
C SER A 92 11.52 -6.64 13.23
N LEU A 93 10.32 -6.75 13.82
CA LEU A 93 9.47 -7.94 13.68
C LEU A 93 8.95 -8.12 12.27
N ILE A 94 8.37 -7.09 11.65
CA ILE A 94 7.81 -7.22 10.29
C ILE A 94 8.90 -7.58 9.28
N ARG A 95 10.10 -6.97 9.35
CA ARG A 95 11.23 -7.33 8.48
C ARG A 95 11.64 -8.78 8.66
N ARG A 96 11.74 -9.25 9.91
CA ARG A 96 12.11 -10.63 10.23
C ARG A 96 11.08 -11.62 9.70
N LEU A 97 9.79 -11.35 9.91
CA LEU A 97 8.69 -12.20 9.45
C LEU A 97 8.63 -12.27 7.92
N LEU A 98 8.70 -11.12 7.25
CA LEU A 98 8.74 -11.07 5.78
C LEU A 98 9.96 -11.82 5.22
N LYS A 99 11.14 -11.69 5.85
CA LYS A 99 12.35 -12.41 5.43
C LYS A 99 12.15 -13.93 5.55
N ARG A 100 11.65 -14.40 6.70
CA ARG A 100 11.42 -15.83 6.97
C ARG A 100 10.40 -16.45 6.00
N ARG A 101 9.42 -15.67 5.56
CA ARG A 101 8.37 -16.11 4.62
C ARG A 101 8.72 -15.90 3.15
N GLY A 102 9.94 -15.43 2.83
CA GLY A 102 10.33 -15.12 1.44
C GLY A 102 9.56 -13.95 0.82
N LEU A 103 8.88 -13.12 1.63
CA LEU A 103 8.06 -11.98 1.20
C LEU A 103 8.82 -10.64 1.22
N LEU A 104 10.04 -10.62 1.76
CA LEU A 104 10.84 -9.40 1.88
C LEU A 104 11.51 -9.07 0.55
N THR A 105 11.04 -8.03 -0.14
CA THR A 105 11.76 -7.43 -1.28
C THR A 105 12.76 -6.36 -0.80
N PRO A 106 13.85 -6.08 -1.55
CA PRO A 106 14.81 -5.03 -1.21
C PRO A 106 14.17 -3.66 -0.95
N ASP A 107 13.06 -3.37 -1.65
CA ASP A 107 12.30 -2.14 -1.56
C ASP A 107 10.96 -2.29 -0.82
N SER A 108 10.73 -3.36 -0.07
CA SER A 108 9.47 -3.61 0.66
C SER A 108 9.07 -2.47 1.61
N ARG A 109 10.05 -1.78 2.19
CA ARG A 109 9.78 -0.65 3.08
C ARG A 109 9.45 0.61 2.30
N MET A 110 8.36 1.27 2.67
CA MET A 110 8.08 2.65 2.29
C MET A 110 8.75 3.62 3.27
N ALA A 111 9.67 4.46 2.77
CA ALA A 111 10.40 5.41 3.61
C ALA A 111 9.51 6.60 4.02
N TYR A 112 8.77 7.18 3.06
CA TYR A 112 7.94 8.37 3.24
C TYR A 112 6.55 8.15 2.67
N LEU A 113 5.55 8.75 3.32
CA LEU A 113 4.21 8.87 2.75
C LEU A 113 4.17 10.08 1.79
N LEU A 114 3.18 10.12 0.91
CA LEU A 114 2.92 11.27 0.05
C LEU A 114 2.66 12.53 0.91
N LYS A 115 3.19 13.68 0.48
CA LYS A 115 2.90 14.97 1.11
C LYS A 115 1.52 15.46 0.69
N LYS A 116 1.07 16.59 1.24
CA LYS A 116 -0.30 17.11 1.11
C LYS A 116 -0.79 17.13 -0.34
N ASP A 117 -0.02 17.72 -1.26
CA ASP A 117 -0.43 17.91 -2.65
C ASP A 117 -0.42 16.61 -3.45
N GLU A 118 0.63 15.79 -3.32
CA GLU A 118 0.66 14.49 -4.00
C GLU A 118 -0.41 13.53 -3.43
N LEU A 119 -0.68 13.60 -2.12
CA LEU A 119 -1.73 12.82 -1.48
C LEU A 119 -3.12 13.27 -1.94
N LYS A 120 -3.34 14.58 -2.08
CA LYS A 120 -4.60 15.13 -2.60
C LYS A 120 -4.85 14.64 -4.03
N ARG A 121 -3.84 14.77 -4.89
CA ARG A 121 -3.86 14.27 -6.27
C ARG A 121 -4.12 12.77 -6.33
N PHE A 122 -3.43 11.99 -5.49
CA PHE A 122 -3.59 10.55 -5.42
C PHE A 122 -4.99 10.14 -4.93
N LYS A 123 -5.54 10.81 -3.92
CA LYS A 123 -6.92 10.59 -3.45
C LYS A 123 -7.95 10.90 -4.52
N GLN A 124 -7.79 12.01 -5.24
CA GLN A 124 -8.70 12.36 -6.32
C GLN A 124 -8.66 11.32 -7.45
N ALA A 125 -7.46 10.83 -7.79
CA ALA A 125 -7.31 9.77 -8.77
C ALA A 125 -8.02 8.48 -8.35
N LEU A 126 -7.82 8.05 -7.10
CA LEU A 126 -8.51 6.87 -6.54
C LEU A 126 -10.03 7.04 -6.64
N TYR A 127 -10.54 8.21 -6.24
CA TYR A 127 -11.97 8.48 -6.30
C TYR A 127 -12.54 8.45 -7.73
N TRP A 128 -11.87 9.04 -8.72
CA TRP A 128 -12.31 9.01 -10.13
C TRP A 128 -12.13 7.64 -10.79
N LEU A 129 -11.42 6.72 -10.14
CA LEU A 129 -11.21 5.35 -10.58
C LEU A 129 -12.04 4.36 -9.73
N ASP A 130 -13.14 4.87 -9.16
CA ASP A 130 -14.13 4.15 -8.35
C ASP A 130 -13.54 3.36 -7.17
N ILE A 131 -12.46 3.88 -6.59
CA ILE A 131 -11.90 3.39 -5.33
C ILE A 131 -12.36 4.31 -4.21
N ASP A 132 -13.28 3.82 -3.36
CA ASP A 132 -13.83 4.63 -2.27
C ASP A 132 -12.71 5.04 -1.29
N THR A 133 -12.49 6.35 -1.24
CA THR A 133 -11.60 7.03 -0.31
C THR A 133 -12.31 8.16 0.44
N ARG A 134 -13.61 8.34 0.20
CA ARG A 134 -14.39 9.52 0.65
C ARG A 134 -15.22 9.26 1.88
N THR A 135 -15.42 8.00 2.29
CA THR A 135 -16.04 7.71 3.58
C THR A 135 -15.27 8.45 4.70
N ARG A 136 -15.98 9.26 5.50
CA ARG A 136 -15.35 9.99 6.63
C ARG A 136 -14.59 8.99 7.51
N GLY A 137 -13.33 9.29 7.83
CA GLY A 137 -12.45 8.39 8.60
C GLY A 137 -11.59 7.43 7.77
N CYS A 138 -11.84 7.27 6.47
CA CYS A 138 -11.11 6.33 5.60
C CYS A 138 -9.92 6.95 4.83
N ALA A 139 -9.41 8.11 5.26
CA ALA A 139 -8.24 8.75 4.63
C ALA A 139 -6.99 7.84 4.59
N PHE A 140 -6.94 6.82 5.46
CA PHE A 140 -5.87 5.83 5.47
C PHE A 140 -5.88 4.87 4.28
N ILE A 141 -7.02 4.70 3.59
CA ILE A 141 -7.12 3.89 2.37
C ILE A 141 -6.12 4.38 1.34
N ALA A 142 -6.08 5.69 1.09
CA ALA A 142 -5.12 6.28 0.16
C ALA A 142 -3.65 6.04 0.59
N HIS A 143 -3.37 6.02 1.89
CA HIS A 143 -2.03 5.67 2.38
C HIS A 143 -1.70 4.21 2.13
N LEU A 144 -2.63 3.29 2.33
CA LEU A 144 -2.43 1.87 2.06
C LEU A 144 -2.23 1.61 0.56
N TRP A 145 -3.02 2.24 -0.31
CA TRP A 145 -2.80 2.20 -1.76
C TRP A 145 -1.43 2.74 -2.15
N ALA A 146 -1.03 3.88 -1.58
CA ALA A 146 0.28 4.46 -1.84
C ALA A 146 1.41 3.51 -1.40
N ILE A 147 1.26 2.81 -0.27
CA ILE A 147 2.22 1.80 0.20
C ILE A 147 2.24 0.59 -0.74
N ALA A 148 1.08 0.02 -1.08
CA ALA A 148 0.96 -1.15 -1.96
C ALA A 148 1.59 -0.89 -3.34
N LEU A 149 1.41 0.31 -3.88
CA LEU A 149 1.97 0.72 -5.18
C LEU A 149 3.35 1.38 -5.10
N LYS A 150 3.92 1.54 -3.90
CA LYS A 150 5.19 2.26 -3.67
C LYS A 150 5.17 3.69 -4.27
N ALA A 151 4.04 4.36 -4.15
CA ALA A 151 3.83 5.72 -4.64
C ALA A 151 4.63 6.73 -3.79
N THR A 152 5.76 7.18 -4.30
CA THR A 152 6.54 8.30 -3.75
C THR A 152 6.22 9.58 -4.52
N ARG A 153 6.74 10.73 -4.09
CA ARG A 153 6.62 12.01 -4.82
C ARG A 153 6.96 11.87 -6.31
N SER A 154 8.07 11.23 -6.63
CA SER A 154 8.52 11.00 -8.02
C SER A 154 7.80 9.87 -8.75
N ARG A 155 7.00 9.06 -8.04
CA ARG A 155 6.33 7.87 -8.59
C ARG A 155 4.81 7.93 -8.50
N VAL A 156 4.23 9.03 -8.04
CA VAL A 156 2.79 9.17 -7.85
C VAL A 156 2.04 9.05 -9.18
N GLU A 157 2.54 9.69 -10.23
CA GLU A 157 1.99 9.57 -11.59
C GLU A 157 2.05 8.13 -12.08
N LEU A 158 3.19 7.45 -11.87
CA LEU A 158 3.37 6.06 -12.26
C LEU A 158 2.42 5.12 -11.49
N ALA A 159 2.16 5.40 -10.21
CA ALA A 159 1.21 4.64 -9.42
C ALA A 159 -0.23 4.87 -9.93
N ILE A 160 -0.62 6.13 -10.15
CA ILE A 160 -1.94 6.49 -10.71
C ILE A 160 -2.14 5.84 -12.08
N ARG A 161 -1.13 5.89 -12.95
CA ARG A 161 -1.15 5.23 -14.27
C ARG A 161 -1.35 3.72 -14.16
N GLN A 162 -0.77 3.06 -13.16
CA GLN A 162 -0.99 1.63 -12.94
C GLN A 162 -2.45 1.32 -12.59
N ILE A 163 -3.06 2.12 -11.71
CA ILE A 163 -4.47 1.98 -11.34
C ILE A 163 -5.36 2.24 -12.55
N TRP A 164 -5.11 3.35 -13.26
CA TRP A 164 -5.86 3.72 -14.46
C TRP A 164 -5.82 2.60 -15.50
N LYS A 165 -4.63 2.09 -15.82
CA LYS A 165 -4.48 0.95 -16.73
C LYS A 165 -5.26 -0.28 -16.28
N ALA A 166 -5.20 -0.61 -15.00
CA ALA A 166 -5.91 -1.77 -14.46
C ALA A 166 -7.43 -1.62 -14.60
N ARG A 167 -7.97 -0.45 -14.24
CA ARG A 167 -9.41 -0.14 -14.33
C ARG A 167 -9.96 -0.17 -15.76
N TYR A 168 -9.14 0.19 -16.74
CA TYR A 168 -9.52 0.14 -18.16
C TYR A 168 -9.05 -1.15 -18.88
N GLY A 169 -8.49 -2.14 -18.16
CA GLY A 169 -8.02 -3.40 -18.77
C GLY A 169 -6.84 -3.23 -19.75
N ILE A 170 -6.07 -2.15 -19.64
CA ILE A 170 -5.01 -1.79 -20.59
C ILE A 170 -3.69 -2.48 -20.21
N GLN A 171 -3.25 -3.46 -21.00
CA GLN A 171 -1.94 -4.09 -20.81
C GLN A 171 -0.79 -3.23 -21.36
N ARG A 172 -0.93 -2.71 -22.59
CA ARG A 172 0.03 -1.83 -23.26
C ARG A 172 -0.68 -0.56 -23.72
N MET A 173 -0.13 0.61 -23.38
CA MET A 173 -0.72 1.90 -23.77
C MET A 173 -0.38 2.22 -25.22
N SER A 174 -1.42 2.39 -26.03
CA SER A 174 -1.37 3.03 -27.35
C SER A 174 -1.04 4.52 -27.25
N LYS A 175 -0.90 5.21 -28.39
CA LYS A 175 -0.77 6.68 -28.41
C LYS A 175 -2.02 7.34 -27.81
N HIS A 176 -3.20 6.86 -28.22
CA HIS A 176 -4.49 7.33 -27.73
C HIS A 176 -4.65 7.15 -26.21
N ASP A 177 -4.23 6.01 -25.66
CA ASP A 177 -4.30 5.78 -24.19
C ASP A 177 -3.40 6.75 -23.43
N LYS A 178 -2.25 7.13 -24.00
CA LYS A 178 -1.34 8.10 -23.38
C LYS A 178 -1.94 9.49 -23.36
N GLU A 179 -2.60 9.89 -24.45
CA GLU A 179 -3.31 11.17 -24.55
C GLU A 179 -4.46 11.22 -23.53
N ARG A 180 -5.30 10.18 -23.47
CA ARG A 180 -6.38 10.07 -22.47
C ARG A 180 -5.87 10.07 -21.04
N PHE A 181 -4.77 9.36 -20.77
CA PHE A 181 -4.15 9.39 -19.45
C PHE A 181 -3.61 10.78 -19.10
N ALA A 182 -2.97 11.46 -20.04
CA ALA A 182 -2.44 12.81 -19.83
C ALA A 182 -3.56 13.80 -19.51
N GLU A 183 -4.68 13.72 -20.25
CA GLU A 183 -5.88 14.50 -19.99
C GLU A 183 -6.44 14.20 -18.59
N PHE A 184 -6.69 12.92 -18.27
CA PHE A 184 -7.14 12.50 -16.94
C PHE A 184 -6.22 13.05 -15.83
N TYR A 185 -4.90 12.91 -16.00
CA TYR A 185 -3.93 13.29 -14.99
C TYR A 185 -3.83 14.82 -14.79
N ALA A 186 -4.00 15.60 -15.86
CA ALA A 186 -3.99 17.07 -15.81
C ALA A 186 -5.15 17.65 -14.99
N HIS A 187 -6.27 16.92 -14.90
CA HIS A 187 -7.44 17.32 -14.14
C HIS A 187 -7.35 17.00 -12.64
N LEU A 188 -6.33 16.26 -12.21
CA LEU A 188 -6.08 15.96 -10.79
C LEU A 188 -5.36 17.16 -10.12
N ARG A 189 -6.06 17.87 -9.23
CA ARG A 189 -5.59 19.12 -8.58
C ARG A 189 -5.48 19.00 -7.07
#